data_AF-A0A3N5MG27-F1
#
_entry.id   AF-A0A3N5MG27-F1
#
_cell.length_a   1.000
_cell.length_b   1.000
_cell.length_c   1.000
_cell.angle_alpha   90.00
_cell.angle_beta   90.00
_cell.angle_gamma   90.00
#
_symmetry.space_group_name_H-M   'P 1'
#
loop_
_entity.id
_entity.type
_entity.pdbx_description
1 polymer ?
#
loop_
_entity_poly.entity_id
_entity_poly.type
_entity_poly.pdbx_seq_one_letter_code
_entity_poly.pdbx_strand_id
1 'polypeptide(L)'
;MHSEGTTLKDFFSFESGEVSQKKMSSMEILKKVSAVKDAITKEAPDIRWPVAFEEIMRKTGDLLDISLGDIMSRAWNKYRVLTSYLDREKYSPRESFLVPLAEHTIKSDHNPHVDILLGERSIGKIDFDIKVSLTLRGFIVRIQDGKIMEIKTGTC
;
A
#
# COMPACT_ATOMS: atom_id res chain seq x y z
N MET A 1 -0.71 14.02 13.48
CA MET A 1 -0.05 14.59 12.30
C MET A 1 -0.21 13.58 11.18
N HIS A 2 -1.21 13.77 10.32
CA HIS A 2 -1.25 13.07 9.04
C HIS A 2 -0.25 13.80 8.14
N SER A 3 0.88 13.17 7.85
CA SER A 3 1.77 13.70 6.80
C SER A 3 1.06 13.50 5.47
N GLU A 4 0.80 14.59 4.75
CA GLU A 4 0.60 14.54 3.29
C GLU A 4 1.89 13.94 2.70
N GLY A 5 1.90 12.63 2.51
CA GLY A 5 3.04 11.87 2.04
C GLY A 5 2.61 11.04 0.84
N THR A 6 3.56 10.76 -0.05
CA THR A 6 3.35 9.92 -1.24
C THR A 6 2.67 8.61 -0.87
N THR A 7 1.61 8.27 -1.59
CA THR A 7 0.84 7.04 -1.41
C THR A 7 1.33 5.97 -2.38
N LEU A 8 0.91 4.71 -2.20
CA LEU A 8 1.17 3.68 -3.22
C LEU A 8 0.53 4.02 -4.56
N LYS A 9 -0.65 4.66 -4.55
CA LYS A 9 -1.33 5.16 -5.75
C LYS A 9 -0.46 6.14 -6.54
N ASP A 10 0.18 7.09 -5.84
CA ASP A 10 1.08 8.08 -6.45
C ASP A 10 2.38 7.44 -6.95
N PHE A 11 2.96 6.53 -6.15
CA PHE A 11 4.24 5.90 -6.46
C PHE A 11 4.17 4.97 -7.67
N PHE A 12 3.09 4.20 -7.81
CA PHE A 12 2.92 3.28 -8.91
C PHE A 12 2.31 3.93 -10.16
N SER A 13 2.08 5.26 -10.14
CA SER A 13 1.35 5.97 -11.19
C SER A 13 0.13 5.16 -11.61
N PHE A 14 -0.71 4.78 -10.62
CA PHE A 14 -1.90 3.97 -10.84
C PHE A 14 -2.96 4.83 -11.57
N GLU A 15 -2.63 5.29 -12.78
CA GLU A 15 -3.61 5.71 -13.76
C GLU A 15 -4.46 4.47 -14.04
N SER A 16 -5.77 4.67 -14.11
CA SER A 16 -6.83 3.66 -14.21
C SER A 16 -6.77 2.77 -15.47
N GLY A 17 -5.61 2.61 -16.11
CA GLY A 17 -5.38 1.83 -17.32
C GLY A 17 -4.18 0.85 -17.29
N GLU A 18 -3.22 0.95 -16.35
CA GLU A 18 -2.02 0.09 -16.36
C GLU A 18 -1.91 -0.83 -15.14
N VAL A 19 -2.99 -1.56 -14.85
CA VAL A 19 -2.85 -2.78 -14.04
C VAL A 19 -2.14 -3.83 -14.90
N SER A 20 -0.81 -3.89 -14.78
CA SER A 20 0.02 -4.85 -15.51
C SER A 20 -0.57 -6.25 -15.35
N GLN A 21 -1.02 -6.83 -16.47
CA GLN A 21 -1.77 -8.09 -16.60
C GLN A 21 -1.06 -9.34 -16.05
N LYS A 22 0.07 -9.19 -15.36
CA LYS A 22 1.07 -10.25 -15.22
C LYS A 22 1.16 -10.90 -13.84
N LYS A 23 0.13 -10.79 -12.96
CA LYS A 23 -0.01 -11.67 -11.77
C LYS A 23 -1.30 -11.52 -10.93
N MET A 24 -2.45 -11.21 -11.51
CA MET A 24 -3.71 -11.59 -10.84
C MET A 24 -3.95 -13.07 -11.14
N SER A 25 -3.91 -13.94 -10.12
CA SER A 25 -4.40 -15.30 -10.28
C SER A 25 -5.91 -15.22 -10.54
N SER A 26 -6.27 -15.25 -11.81
CA SER A 26 -7.50 -14.67 -12.34
C SER A 26 -8.77 -15.36 -11.86
N MET A 27 -8.73 -16.60 -11.38
CA MET A 27 -9.96 -17.39 -11.18
C MET A 27 -10.81 -16.97 -9.99
N GLU A 28 -10.24 -16.60 -8.84
CA GLU A 28 -11.03 -16.23 -7.66
C GLU A 28 -11.62 -14.83 -7.77
N ILE A 29 -10.83 -13.87 -8.25
CA ILE A 29 -11.29 -12.50 -8.50
C ILE A 29 -12.38 -12.51 -9.57
N LEU A 30 -12.21 -13.25 -10.67
CA LEU A 30 -13.25 -13.37 -11.71
C LEU A 30 -14.55 -13.98 -11.16
N LYS A 31 -14.47 -14.99 -10.29
CA LYS A 31 -15.65 -15.57 -9.62
C LYS A 31 -16.36 -14.56 -8.73
N LYS A 32 -15.63 -13.81 -7.90
CA LYS A 32 -16.21 -12.77 -7.03
C LYS A 32 -16.85 -11.65 -7.85
N VAL A 33 -16.17 -11.18 -8.90
CA VAL A 33 -16.69 -10.14 -9.81
C VAL A 33 -17.94 -10.62 -10.54
N SER A 34 -17.98 -11.89 -10.99
CA SER A 34 -19.19 -12.50 -11.56
C SER A 34 -20.35 -12.55 -10.58
N ALA A 35 -20.11 -12.97 -9.33
CA ALA A 35 -21.17 -13.01 -8.31
C ALA A 35 -21.76 -11.61 -8.03
N VAL A 36 -20.91 -10.58 -8.02
CA VAL A 36 -21.37 -9.18 -7.89
C VAL A 36 -22.16 -8.73 -9.11
N LYS A 37 -21.71 -9.07 -10.33
CA LYS A 37 -22.47 -8.78 -11.55
C LYS A 37 -23.87 -9.39 -11.51
N ASP A 38 -23.97 -10.65 -11.08
CA ASP A 38 -25.24 -11.34 -10.99
C ASP A 38 -26.16 -10.70 -9.93
N ALA A 39 -25.60 -10.31 -8.78
CA ALA A 39 -26.34 -9.61 -7.73
C ALA A 39 -26.87 -8.25 -8.19
N ILE A 40 -26.05 -7.43 -8.87
CA ILE A 40 -26.47 -6.14 -9.43
C ILE A 40 -27.54 -6.34 -10.50
N THR A 41 -27.36 -7.30 -11.40
CA THR A 41 -28.33 -7.57 -12.49
C THR A 41 -29.68 -8.03 -11.92
N LYS A 42 -29.67 -8.76 -10.80
CA LYS A 42 -30.89 -9.25 -10.15
C LYS A 42 -31.61 -8.19 -9.32
N GLU A 43 -30.86 -7.45 -8.49
CA GLU A 43 -31.43 -6.52 -7.50
C GLU A 43 -31.62 -5.10 -8.07
N ALA A 44 -30.89 -4.74 -9.13
CA ALA A 44 -30.94 -3.43 -9.78
C ALA A 44 -30.82 -3.57 -11.31
N PRO A 45 -31.83 -4.12 -12.00
CA PRO A 45 -31.77 -4.44 -13.43
C PRO A 45 -31.60 -3.21 -14.34
N ASP A 46 -31.96 -2.02 -13.86
CA ASP A 46 -31.77 -0.76 -14.57
C ASP A 46 -30.30 -0.27 -14.59
N ILE A 47 -29.45 -0.84 -13.73
CA ILE A 47 -28.03 -0.50 -13.66
C ILE A 47 -27.27 -1.32 -14.69
N ARG A 48 -26.59 -0.63 -15.61
CA ARG A 48 -25.72 -1.28 -16.58
C ARG A 48 -24.42 -1.70 -15.91
N TRP A 49 -24.09 -2.99 -16.03
CA TRP A 49 -22.86 -3.56 -15.49
C TRP A 49 -21.57 -2.77 -15.83
N PRO A 50 -21.33 -2.28 -17.07
CA PRO A 50 -20.12 -1.51 -17.37
C PRO A 50 -19.95 -0.27 -16.48
N VAL A 51 -21.05 0.44 -16.17
CA VAL A 51 -21.03 1.65 -15.32
C VAL A 51 -20.72 1.28 -13.88
N ALA A 52 -21.37 0.23 -13.36
CA ALA A 52 -21.10 -0.27 -12.01
C ALA A 52 -19.65 -0.77 -11.88
N PHE A 53 -19.14 -1.47 -12.90
CA PHE A 53 -17.78 -1.99 -12.93
C PHE A 53 -16.74 -0.87 -12.95
N GLU A 54 -16.94 0.17 -13.75
CA GLU A 54 -16.05 1.34 -13.79
C GLU A 54 -15.98 2.03 -12.41
N GLU A 55 -17.12 2.21 -11.74
CA GLU A 55 -17.16 2.80 -10.40
C GLU A 55 -16.48 1.91 -9.34
N ILE A 56 -16.65 0.58 -9.42
CA ILE A 56 -15.93 -0.38 -8.57
C ILE A 56 -14.42 -0.26 -8.78
N MET A 57 -13.96 -0.19 -10.03
CA MET A 57 -12.54 -0.05 -10.36
C MET A 57 -11.97 1.28 -9.87
N ARG A 58 -12.73 2.37 -10.01
CA ARG A 58 -12.36 3.69 -9.48
C ARG A 58 -12.16 3.65 -7.97
N LYS A 59 -13.12 3.07 -7.23
CA LYS A 59 -13.04 2.88 -5.78
C LYS A 59 -11.92 1.95 -5.34
N THR A 60 -11.59 0.96 -6.16
CA THR A 60 -10.44 0.08 -5.92
C THR A 60 -9.12 0.87 -5.96
N GLY A 61 -9.02 1.88 -6.84
CA GLY A 61 -7.88 2.80 -6.87
C GLY A 61 -7.71 3.59 -5.57
N ASP A 62 -8.80 3.90 -4.87
CA ASP A 62 -8.75 4.57 -3.56
C ASP A 62 -8.29 3.63 -2.43
N LEU A 63 -8.41 2.30 -2.58
CA LEU A 63 -7.87 1.33 -1.61
C LEU A 63 -6.33 1.31 -1.60
N LEU A 64 -5.70 1.87 -2.63
CA LEU A 64 -4.25 2.04 -2.74
C LEU A 64 -3.76 3.37 -2.15
N ASP A 65 -4.63 4.13 -1.49
CA ASP A 65 -4.29 5.28 -0.64
C ASP A 65 -3.61 4.83 0.67
N ILE A 66 -2.55 4.04 0.50
CA ILE A 66 -1.73 3.51 1.58
C ILE A 66 -0.46 4.37 1.61
N SER A 67 -0.21 5.03 2.74
CA SER A 67 0.98 5.86 2.95
C SER A 67 2.26 5.04 2.73
N LEU A 68 3.07 5.43 1.74
CA LEU A 68 4.38 4.82 1.53
C LEU A 68 5.30 5.13 2.72
N GLY A 69 5.19 6.32 3.30
CA GLY A 69 5.91 6.70 4.52
C GLY A 69 5.61 5.77 5.71
N ASP A 70 4.38 5.28 5.83
CA ASP A 70 3.97 4.34 6.87
C ASP A 70 4.55 2.93 6.62
N ILE A 71 4.52 2.47 5.38
CA ILE A 71 5.13 1.19 4.97
C ILE A 71 6.63 1.22 5.28
N MET A 72 7.28 2.33 4.92
CA MET A 72 8.71 2.54 5.11
C MET A 72 9.05 2.63 6.59
N SER A 73 8.39 3.48 7.38
CA SER A 73 8.68 3.61 8.82
C SER A 73 8.50 2.30 9.59
N ARG A 74 7.45 1.51 9.29
CA ARG A 74 7.21 0.21 9.95
C ARG A 74 8.26 -0.84 9.63
N ALA A 75 8.79 -0.86 8.41
CA ALA A 75 9.82 -1.82 8.04
C ALA A 75 11.15 -1.58 8.80
N TRP A 76 11.46 -0.33 9.16
CA TRP A 76 12.71 0.01 9.83
C TRP A 76 12.61 -0.06 11.34
N ASN A 77 11.42 0.19 11.91
CA ASN A 77 11.20 0.00 13.34
C ASN A 77 11.41 -1.48 13.76
N LYS A 78 11.23 -2.42 12.84
CA LYS A 78 11.57 -3.85 13.05
C LYS A 78 13.07 -4.13 13.05
N TYR A 79 13.90 -3.19 12.60
CA TYR A 79 15.32 -3.43 12.39
C TYR A 79 16.16 -2.97 13.60
N ARG A 80 16.92 -3.92 14.14
CA ARG A 80 17.82 -3.78 15.31
C ARG A 80 18.88 -2.68 15.17
N VAL A 81 19.05 -2.14 13.96
CA VAL A 81 19.96 -1.03 13.66
C VAL A 81 19.59 0.22 14.45
N LEU A 82 18.31 0.61 14.52
CA LEU A 82 17.89 1.80 15.27
C LEU A 82 18.22 1.65 16.77
N THR A 83 17.99 0.46 17.32
CA THR A 83 18.28 0.15 18.72
C THR A 83 19.77 0.24 19.04
N SER A 84 20.65 -0.05 18.07
CA SER A 84 22.09 0.09 18.27
C SER A 84 22.54 1.54 18.47
N TYR A 85 21.82 2.51 17.89
CA TYR A 85 22.07 3.95 18.06
C TYR A 85 21.41 4.55 19.31
N LEU A 86 20.77 3.72 20.14
CA LEU A 86 20.31 4.11 21.48
C LEU A 86 21.38 3.87 22.55
N ASP A 87 22.47 3.18 22.21
CA ASP A 87 23.61 2.99 23.11
C ASP A 87 24.34 4.31 23.33
N ARG A 88 24.13 4.90 24.51
CA ARG A 88 24.66 6.21 24.88
C ARG A 88 26.15 6.20 25.22
N GLU A 89 26.73 5.02 25.49
CA GLU A 89 28.17 4.91 25.70
C GLU A 89 28.92 5.00 24.36
N LYS A 90 28.26 4.57 23.28
CA LYS A 90 28.84 4.53 21.94
C LYS A 90 28.41 5.67 21.03
N TYR A 91 27.19 6.17 21.18
CA TYR A 91 26.61 7.18 20.30
C TYR A 91 25.99 8.32 21.11
N SER A 92 26.45 9.55 20.85
CA SER A 92 25.91 10.73 21.50
C SER A 92 24.47 11.01 21.00
N PRO A 93 23.51 11.32 21.89
CA PRO A 93 22.15 11.70 21.49
C PRO A 93 22.08 12.96 20.62
N ARG A 94 23.12 13.80 20.64
CA ARG A 94 23.18 15.04 19.84
C ARG A 94 23.82 14.84 18.47
N GLU A 95 24.52 13.73 18.26
CA GLU A 95 25.19 13.45 16.98
C GLU A 95 24.24 12.79 15.98
N SER A 96 24.43 13.11 14.71
CA SER A 96 23.70 12.51 13.60
C SER A 96 24.61 11.57 12.82
N PHE A 97 24.11 10.37 12.53
CA PHE A 97 24.84 9.34 11.80
C PHE A 97 24.18 9.06 10.46
N LEU A 98 24.96 9.03 9.39
CA LEU A 98 24.51 8.60 8.06
C LEU A 98 24.79 7.11 7.92
N VAL A 99 23.71 6.33 7.79
CA VAL A 99 23.80 4.87 7.75
C VAL A 99 23.32 4.37 6.40
N PRO A 100 24.20 3.77 5.58
CA PRO A 100 23.77 3.10 4.37
C PRO A 100 22.93 1.90 4.76
N LEU A 101 21.77 1.79 4.15
CA LEU A 101 20.90 0.65 4.32
C LEU A 101 21.33 -0.43 3.34
N ALA A 102 21.66 -1.60 3.88
CA ALA A 102 21.77 -2.80 3.07
C ALA A 102 20.47 -3.01 2.28
N GLU A 103 20.59 -3.66 1.12
CA GLU A 103 19.42 -4.00 0.30
C GLU A 103 18.33 -4.62 1.18
N HIS A 104 17.14 -4.02 1.14
CA HIS A 104 16.04 -4.44 1.99
C HIS A 104 14.79 -4.66 1.16
N THR A 105 14.13 -5.78 1.38
CA THR A 105 12.82 -6.04 0.78
C THR A 105 11.75 -5.88 1.85
N ILE A 106 10.93 -4.86 1.70
CA ILE A 106 9.73 -4.64 2.50
C ILE A 106 8.60 -5.43 1.90
N LYS A 107 7.93 -6.23 2.72
CA LYS A 107 6.70 -6.92 2.35
C LYS A 107 5.56 -6.42 3.23
N SER A 108 4.44 -6.10 2.61
CA SER A 108 3.21 -5.69 3.30
C SER A 108 2.02 -6.38 2.64
N ASP A 109 1.16 -6.96 3.46
CA ASP A 109 -0.08 -7.60 3.03
C ASP A 109 -1.24 -6.71 3.48
N HIS A 110 -2.16 -6.39 2.56
CA HIS A 110 -3.34 -5.58 2.81
C HIS A 110 -4.58 -6.32 2.31
N ASN A 111 -5.64 -6.35 3.12
CA ASN A 111 -6.89 -7.04 2.79
C ASN A 111 -8.08 -6.06 2.72
N PRO A 112 -8.05 -5.04 1.84
CA PRO A 112 -9.17 -4.11 1.73
C PRO A 112 -10.35 -4.78 1.03
N HIS A 113 -11.52 -4.17 1.14
CA HIS A 113 -12.72 -4.64 0.48
C HIS A 113 -13.58 -3.49 -0.02
N VAL A 114 -14.38 -3.78 -1.04
CA VAL A 114 -15.47 -2.90 -1.51
C VAL A 114 -16.78 -3.59 -1.18
N ASP A 115 -17.60 -2.94 -0.38
CA ASP A 115 -19.00 -3.33 -0.17
C ASP A 115 -19.86 -2.70 -1.27
N ILE A 116 -20.69 -3.51 -1.92
CA ILE A 116 -21.70 -3.03 -2.85
C ILE A 116 -23.02 -2.91 -2.10
N LEU A 117 -23.52 -1.68 -2.01
CA LEU A 117 -24.77 -1.35 -1.35
C LEU A 117 -25.83 -0.93 -2.38
N LEU A 118 -27.08 -1.36 -2.18
CA LEU A 118 -28.26 -0.81 -2.84
C LEU A 118 -29.09 -0.09 -1.78
N GLY A 119 -28.99 1.25 -1.75
CA GLY A 119 -29.41 2.03 -0.58
C GLY A 119 -28.52 1.70 0.62
N GLU A 120 -29.12 1.28 1.74
CA GLU A 120 -28.39 0.84 2.94
C GLU A 120 -28.18 -0.68 3.00
N ARG A 121 -28.71 -1.44 2.03
CA ARG A 121 -28.63 -2.91 2.01
C ARG A 121 -27.38 -3.36 1.27
N SER A 122 -26.52 -4.15 1.93
CA SER A 122 -25.41 -4.84 1.27
C SER A 122 -25.94 -5.94 0.35
N ILE A 123 -25.53 -5.88 -0.93
CA ILE A 123 -25.88 -6.86 -1.97
C ILE A 123 -24.66 -7.65 -2.46
N GLY A 124 -23.47 -7.31 -1.98
CA GLY A 124 -22.25 -8.02 -2.31
C GLY A 124 -21.02 -7.38 -1.71
N LYS A 125 -19.90 -8.11 -1.77
CA LYS A 125 -18.60 -7.66 -1.29
C LYS A 125 -17.52 -8.23 -2.19
N ILE A 126 -16.51 -7.41 -2.47
CA ILE A 126 -15.28 -7.84 -3.16
C ILE A 126 -14.11 -7.63 -2.21
N ASP A 127 -13.56 -8.72 -1.68
CA ASP A 127 -12.29 -8.66 -0.94
C ASP A 127 -11.11 -8.72 -1.92
N PHE A 128 -10.13 -7.85 -1.68
CA PHE A 128 -8.88 -7.80 -2.41
C PHE A 128 -7.76 -8.28 -1.48
N ASP A 129 -6.86 -9.11 -2.01
CA ASP A 129 -5.59 -9.45 -1.37
C ASP A 129 -4.48 -8.67 -2.11
N ILE A 130 -4.01 -7.59 -1.48
CA ILE A 130 -2.98 -6.72 -2.03
C ILE A 130 -1.67 -7.01 -1.31
N LYS A 131 -0.76 -7.66 -2.04
CA LYS A 131 0.61 -7.94 -1.57
C LYS A 131 1.58 -6.97 -2.20
N VAL A 132 2.22 -6.17 -1.37
CA VAL A 132 3.20 -5.17 -1.78
C VAL A 132 4.59 -5.68 -1.41
N SER A 133 5.50 -5.69 -2.38
CA SER A 133 6.91 -6.03 -2.16
C SER A 133 7.78 -4.93 -2.75
N LEU A 134 8.42 -4.13 -1.90
CA LEU A 134 9.37 -3.08 -2.31
C LEU A 134 10.79 -3.51 -1.99
N THR A 135 11.65 -3.62 -3.00
CA THR A 135 13.09 -3.82 -2.80
C THR A 135 13.81 -2.49 -2.94
N LEU A 136 14.51 -2.10 -1.87
CA LEU A 136 15.19 -0.83 -1.76
C LEU A 136 16.69 -1.04 -1.77
N ARG A 137 17.38 -0.25 -2.60
CA ARG A 137 18.82 -0.31 -2.80
C ARG A 137 19.42 1.09 -2.74
N GLY A 138 20.56 1.24 -2.09
CA GLY A 138 21.30 2.52 -2.07
C GLY A 138 20.66 3.63 -1.23
N PHE A 139 19.77 3.31 -0.28
CA PHE A 139 19.19 4.30 0.62
C PHE A 139 20.16 4.62 1.76
N ILE A 140 20.21 5.89 2.16
CA ILE A 140 20.98 6.36 3.31
C ILE A 140 20.01 7.01 4.30
N VAL A 141 20.05 6.58 5.56
CA VAL A 141 19.23 7.21 6.61
C VAL A 141 20.09 8.04 7.54
N ARG A 142 19.55 9.19 7.96
CA ARG A 142 20.14 9.98 9.03
C ARG A 142 19.46 9.61 10.34
N ILE A 143 20.24 9.11 11.28
CA ILE A 143 19.78 8.68 12.60
C ILE A 143 20.33 9.62 13.67
N GLN A 144 19.50 9.99 14.63
CA GLN A 144 19.89 10.73 15.84
C GLN A 144 19.06 10.21 17.02
N ASP A 145 19.71 9.93 18.16
CA ASP A 145 19.04 9.42 19.37
C ASP A 145 18.14 8.19 19.09
N GLY A 146 18.65 7.26 18.27
CA GLY A 146 17.92 6.05 17.84
C GLY A 146 16.67 6.30 16.98
N LYS A 147 16.46 7.52 16.49
CA LYS A 147 15.31 7.90 15.64
C LYS A 147 15.78 8.21 14.22
N ILE A 148 14.96 7.83 13.25
CA ILE A 148 15.16 8.25 11.85
C ILE A 148 14.73 9.70 11.74
N MET A 149 15.69 10.56 11.39
CA MET A 149 15.46 11.99 11.18
C MET A 149 15.19 12.31 9.71
N GLU A 150 15.76 11.51 8.81
CA GLU A 150 15.68 11.72 7.37
C GLU A 150 16.00 10.43 6.62
N ILE A 151 15.36 10.22 5.47
CA ILE A 151 15.66 9.14 4.54
C ILE A 151 16.08 9.78 3.22
N LYS A 152 17.32 9.58 2.82
CA LYS A 152 17.82 9.96 1.50
C LYS A 152 17.71 8.76 0.58
N THR A 153 16.87 8.89 -0.43
CA THR A 153 16.82 7.96 -1.55
C THR A 153 18.09 8.15 -2.38
N GLY A 154 18.73 7.08 -2.81
CA GLY A 154 19.74 7.18 -3.86
C GLY A 154 19.11 7.79 -5.13
N THR A 155 19.94 8.30 -6.04
CA THR A 155 19.47 8.59 -7.41
C THR A 155 19.03 7.27 -8.03
N CYS A 156 17.74 7.18 -8.37
CA CYS A 156 17.15 6.02 -9.02
C CYS A 156 17.62 5.90 -10.48
#